data_AF-A0A8J5CJJ0-F1
#
_entry.id   AF-A0A8J5CJJ0-F1
#
_cell.length_a   1.000
_cell.length_b   1.000
_cell.length_c   1.000
_cell.angle_alpha   90.00
_cell.angle_beta   90.00
_cell.angle_gamma   90.00
#
_symmetry.space_group_name_H-M   'P 1'
#
loop_
_entity.id
_entity.type
_entity.pdbx_description
1 polymer ?
#
loop_
_entity_poly.entity_id
_entity_poly.type
_entity_poly.pdbx_seq_one_letter_code
_entity_poly.pdbx_strand_id
1 'polypeptide(L)'
;MAKTEPHAAYSAFTHGLQHRWSFVKCTIPGISPLLRPLENSIRNTFLPALLRSHTMGDDERALLTLPPRLGGMGITSPERMADEENLNSINLTRSLTEKIIAQDANGETDQNAILELKKTFSRNRQSAQVESLERLKGVLPDDTVRKIHTAQETGASNWLTCLPIRAKGFSLNKQEFVDAVALRYGWPVEGIPNTCACGSLNDVNSTTP
;
A
#
# COMPACT_ATOMS: atom_id res chain seq x y z
N MET A 1 19.00 1.86 5.08
CA MET A 1 18.13 2.86 4.45
C MET A 1 16.88 3.12 5.27
N ALA A 2 15.94 2.17 5.45
CA ALA A 2 14.69 2.44 6.20
C ALA A 2 14.88 3.03 7.61
N LYS A 3 15.87 2.56 8.37
CA LYS A 3 16.17 3.07 9.73
C LYS A 3 16.70 4.51 9.78
N THR A 4 17.33 4.98 8.70
CA THR A 4 18.05 6.26 8.63
C THR A 4 17.29 7.29 7.80
N GLU A 5 16.73 6.85 6.67
CA GLU A 5 16.01 7.65 5.68
C GLU A 5 14.70 6.94 5.31
N PRO A 6 13.71 6.92 6.22
CA PRO A 6 12.48 6.15 6.03
C PRO A 6 11.68 6.63 4.82
N HIS A 7 11.56 7.94 4.58
CA HIS A 7 10.84 8.48 3.43
C HIS A 7 11.45 8.02 2.09
N ALA A 8 12.77 8.10 1.97
CA ALA A 8 13.47 7.62 0.77
C ALA A 8 13.33 6.11 0.59
N ALA A 9 13.42 5.33 1.68
CA ALA A 9 13.24 3.88 1.63
C ALA A 9 11.81 3.49 1.23
N TYR A 10 10.79 4.18 1.78
CA TYR A 10 9.40 4.00 1.40
C TYR A 10 9.19 4.30 -0.08
N SER A 11 9.67 5.45 -0.57
CA SER A 11 9.54 5.84 -1.97
C SER A 11 10.24 4.84 -2.92
N ALA A 12 11.47 4.43 -2.59
CA ALA A 12 12.18 3.41 -3.36
C ALA A 12 11.45 2.06 -3.37
N PHE A 13 10.81 1.69 -2.26
CA PHE A 13 10.02 0.48 -2.17
C PHE A 13 8.77 0.54 -3.04
N THR A 14 7.97 1.60 -2.90
CA THR A 14 6.66 1.71 -3.55
C THR A 14 6.76 2.03 -5.04
N HIS A 15 7.74 2.83 -5.47
CA HIS A 15 7.91 3.16 -6.89
C HIS A 15 8.83 2.19 -7.64
N GLY A 16 9.62 1.38 -6.94
CA GLY A 16 10.65 0.54 -7.56
C GLY A 16 10.57 -0.91 -7.12
N LEU A 17 10.99 -1.19 -5.89
CA LEU A 17 11.26 -2.56 -5.45
C LEU A 17 10.03 -3.46 -5.60
N GLN A 18 8.84 -3.03 -5.16
CA GLN A 18 7.62 -3.86 -5.19
C GLN A 18 7.16 -4.26 -6.59
N HIS A 19 7.63 -3.59 -7.65
CA HIS A 19 7.28 -3.92 -9.03
C HIS A 19 8.19 -5.00 -9.64
N ARG A 20 9.36 -5.28 -9.05
CA ARG A 20 10.30 -6.30 -9.56
C ARG A 20 9.74 -7.72 -9.57
N TRP A 21 8.81 -7.98 -8.66
CA TRP A 21 8.17 -9.26 -8.42
C TRP A 21 6.92 -9.43 -9.27
N SER A 22 6.46 -8.39 -9.98
CA SER A 22 5.25 -8.45 -10.81
C SER A 22 5.37 -9.51 -11.90
N PHE A 23 6.52 -9.58 -12.59
CA PHE A 23 6.76 -10.59 -13.62
C PHE A 23 6.64 -12.01 -13.05
N VAL A 24 7.28 -12.26 -11.91
CA VAL A 24 7.28 -13.57 -11.24
C VAL A 24 5.86 -13.98 -10.82
N LYS A 25 5.08 -13.06 -10.26
CA LYS A 25 3.66 -13.29 -9.92
C LYS A 25 2.83 -13.62 -11.16
N CYS A 26 3.03 -12.90 -12.26
CA CYS A 26 2.26 -13.13 -13.49
C CYS A 26 2.59 -14.45 -14.19
N THR A 27 3.81 -14.97 -14.07
CA THR A 27 4.32 -16.05 -14.93
C THR A 27 4.40 -17.42 -14.26
N ILE A 28 4.38 -17.51 -12.93
CA ILE A 28 4.53 -18.78 -12.20
C ILE A 28 3.22 -19.11 -11.49
N PRO A 29 2.42 -20.06 -12.00
CA PRO A 29 1.18 -20.49 -11.34
C PRO A 29 1.47 -21.07 -9.96
N GLY A 30 0.63 -20.72 -8.97
CA GLY A 30 0.73 -21.26 -7.62
C GLY A 30 1.95 -20.79 -6.82
N ILE A 31 2.60 -19.69 -7.22
CA ILE A 31 3.78 -19.15 -6.51
C ILE A 31 3.46 -18.49 -5.17
N SER A 32 2.19 -18.21 -4.88
CA SER A 32 1.73 -17.51 -3.67
C SER A 32 2.42 -18.01 -2.38
N PRO A 33 2.43 -19.32 -2.04
CA PRO A 33 3.07 -19.79 -0.80
C PRO A 33 4.59 -19.56 -0.75
N LEU A 34 5.27 -19.52 -1.90
CA LEU A 34 6.71 -19.28 -2.00
C LEU A 34 7.06 -17.80 -1.78
N LEU A 35 6.10 -16.88 -1.87
CA LEU A 35 6.27 -15.46 -1.58
C LEU A 35 6.00 -15.11 -0.12
N ARG A 36 5.59 -16.07 0.71
CA ARG A 36 5.41 -15.86 2.15
C ARG A 36 6.67 -15.40 2.89
N PRO A 37 7.88 -15.97 2.66
CA PRO A 37 9.10 -15.50 3.33
C PRO A 37 9.41 -14.03 3.03
N LEU A 38 9.03 -13.60 1.83
CA LEU A 38 9.11 -12.21 1.43
C LEU A 38 8.08 -11.33 2.15
N GLU A 39 6.80 -11.71 2.17
CA GLU A 39 5.80 -10.97 2.95
C GLU A 39 6.25 -10.86 4.43
N ASN A 40 6.77 -11.94 5.00
CA ASN A 40 7.34 -11.93 6.35
C ASN A 40 8.51 -10.95 6.49
N SER A 41 9.37 -10.82 5.47
CA SER A 41 10.46 -9.85 5.48
C SER A 41 9.94 -8.41 5.41
N ILE A 42 8.90 -8.16 4.61
CA ILE A 42 8.22 -6.86 4.54
C ILE A 42 7.61 -6.53 5.91
N ARG A 43 6.86 -7.48 6.48
CA ARG A 43 6.12 -7.30 7.73
C ARG A 43 7.01 -7.18 8.96
N ASN A 44 8.02 -8.04 9.09
CA ASN A 44 8.77 -8.19 10.33
C ASN A 44 10.12 -7.47 10.30
N THR A 45 10.58 -7.00 9.13
CA THR A 45 11.87 -6.29 9.01
C THR A 45 11.70 -4.90 8.39
N PHE A 46 11.06 -4.80 7.23
CA PHE A 46 10.96 -3.51 6.53
C PHE A 46 10.01 -2.54 7.23
N LEU A 47 8.76 -2.95 7.51
CA LEU A 47 7.77 -2.09 8.16
C LEU A 47 8.22 -1.63 9.56
N PRO A 48 8.75 -2.49 10.45
CA PRO A 48 9.30 -2.05 11.73
C PRO A 48 10.48 -1.08 11.56
N ALA A 49 11.37 -1.32 10.60
CA ALA A 49 12.47 -0.39 10.35
C ALA A 49 12.00 0.97 9.80
N LEU A 50 10.89 0.98 9.04
CA LEU A 50 10.29 2.18 8.46
C LEU A 50 9.51 3.00 9.48
N LEU A 51 8.82 2.34 10.40
CA LEU A 51 7.83 2.91 11.32
C LEU A 51 8.28 2.87 12.80
N ARG A 52 9.59 2.82 13.05
CA ARG A 52 10.20 2.77 14.39
C ARG A 52 9.65 1.69 15.32
N SER A 53 9.58 0.46 14.81
CA SER A 53 9.18 -0.72 15.58
C SER A 53 7.74 -0.69 16.08
N HIS A 54 6.86 0.11 15.47
CA HIS A 54 5.42 0.01 15.67
C HIS A 54 4.97 -1.44 15.43
N THR A 55 4.39 -2.07 16.44
CA THR A 55 3.88 -3.43 16.37
C THR A 55 2.52 -3.40 15.70
N MET A 56 2.43 -3.98 14.50
CA MET A 56 1.19 -3.94 13.73
C MET A 56 0.40 -5.25 13.74
N GLY A 57 -0.88 -5.13 14.03
CA GLY A 57 -1.86 -6.20 13.88
C GLY A 57 -2.11 -6.59 12.42
N ASP A 58 -2.89 -7.64 12.21
CA ASP A 58 -3.27 -8.09 10.86
C ASP A 58 -4.12 -7.03 10.13
N ASP A 59 -5.02 -6.35 10.84
CA ASP A 59 -5.89 -5.32 10.28
C ASP A 59 -5.12 -4.06 9.87
N GLU A 60 -4.18 -3.61 10.70
CA GLU A 60 -3.28 -2.50 10.35
C GLU A 60 -2.40 -2.87 9.15
N ARG A 61 -1.84 -4.09 9.12
CA ARG A 61 -1.07 -4.56 7.96
C ARG A 61 -1.92 -4.55 6.70
N ALA A 62 -3.17 -5.00 6.77
CA ALA A 62 -4.11 -4.98 5.66
C ALA A 62 -4.43 -3.54 5.23
N LEU A 63 -4.63 -2.61 6.17
CA LEU A 63 -4.80 -1.18 5.89
C LEU A 63 -3.61 -0.62 5.09
N LEU A 64 -2.37 -0.94 5.50
CA LEU A 64 -1.16 -0.46 4.80
C LEU A 64 -1.02 -0.99 3.36
N THR A 65 -1.66 -2.12 3.03
CA THR A 65 -1.68 -2.63 1.64
C THR A 65 -2.53 -1.77 0.71
N LEU A 66 -3.55 -1.08 1.24
CA LEU A 66 -4.45 -0.24 0.46
C LEU A 66 -3.70 0.97 -0.10
N PRO A 67 -4.12 1.52 -1.25
CA PRO A 67 -3.48 2.69 -1.83
C PRO A 67 -3.70 3.93 -0.94
N PRO A 68 -2.82 4.96 -1.03
CA PRO A 68 -2.93 6.17 -0.20
C PRO A 68 -4.27 6.91 -0.30
N ARG A 69 -4.93 6.90 -1.47
CA ARG A 69 -6.28 7.46 -1.67
C ARG A 69 -7.39 6.76 -0.86
N LEU A 70 -7.10 5.60 -0.29
CA LEU A 70 -7.99 4.82 0.58
C LEU A 70 -7.42 4.77 2.02
N GLY A 71 -6.55 5.70 2.39
CA GLY A 71 -5.96 5.78 3.72
C GLY A 71 -4.73 4.88 3.95
N GLY A 72 -4.47 3.91 3.07
CA GLY A 72 -3.30 3.02 3.20
C GLY A 72 -1.96 3.64 2.78
N MET A 73 -0.94 2.81 2.57
CA MET A 73 0.41 3.19 2.13
C MET A 73 0.83 2.57 0.80
N GLY A 74 -0.01 1.73 0.19
CA GLY A 74 0.32 1.04 -1.06
C GLY A 74 1.48 0.04 -0.93
N ILE A 75 1.77 -0.43 0.29
CA ILE A 75 2.79 -1.46 0.55
C ILE A 75 2.11 -2.80 0.36
N THR A 76 2.06 -3.24 -0.89
CA THR A 76 1.30 -4.42 -1.30
C THR A 76 1.84 -5.72 -0.71
N SER A 77 1.00 -6.74 -0.62
CA SER A 77 1.42 -8.08 -0.21
C SER A 77 1.70 -8.95 -1.44
N PRO A 78 2.95 -9.35 -1.70
CA PRO A 78 3.30 -10.15 -2.86
C PRO A 78 2.69 -11.56 -2.81
N GLU A 79 2.54 -12.17 -1.64
CA GLU A 79 1.85 -13.46 -1.45
C GLU A 79 0.37 -13.33 -1.85
N ARG A 80 -0.37 -12.41 -1.22
CA ARG A 80 -1.82 -12.28 -1.44
C ARG A 80 -2.20 -11.88 -2.87
N MET A 81 -1.34 -11.14 -3.56
CA MET A 81 -1.61 -10.67 -4.92
C MET A 81 -1.22 -11.67 -6.01
N ALA A 82 -0.45 -12.71 -5.69
CA ALA A 82 0.17 -13.55 -6.72
C ALA A 82 -0.85 -14.24 -7.62
N ASP A 83 -1.85 -14.89 -7.01
CA ASP A 83 -2.80 -15.71 -7.76
C ASP A 83 -3.71 -14.86 -8.66
N GLU A 84 -4.15 -13.69 -8.17
CA GLU A 84 -4.96 -12.76 -8.96
C GLU A 84 -4.17 -12.16 -10.13
N GLU A 85 -2.90 -11.77 -9.92
CA GLU A 85 -2.04 -11.24 -10.98
C GLU A 85 -1.71 -12.30 -12.04
N ASN A 86 -1.51 -13.57 -11.64
CA ASN A 86 -1.35 -14.69 -12.57
C ASN A 86 -2.63 -14.91 -13.40
N LEU A 87 -3.79 -14.96 -12.75
CA LEU A 87 -5.07 -15.16 -13.43
C LEU A 87 -5.37 -14.01 -14.41
N ASN A 88 -5.12 -12.76 -14.01
CA ASN A 88 -5.27 -11.60 -14.88
C ASN A 88 -4.32 -11.67 -16.08
N SER A 89 -3.08 -12.14 -15.89
CA SER A 89 -2.13 -12.34 -16.98
C SER A 89 -2.64 -13.40 -17.97
N ILE A 90 -3.09 -14.56 -17.48
CA ILE A 90 -3.64 -15.64 -18.31
C ILE A 90 -4.83 -15.15 -19.12
N ASN A 91 -5.76 -14.44 -18.47
CA ASN A 91 -6.94 -13.88 -19.14
C ASN A 91 -6.55 -12.85 -20.21
N LEU A 92 -5.57 -11.99 -19.93
CA LEU A 92 -5.10 -10.96 -20.86
C LEU A 92 -4.43 -11.55 -22.10
N THR A 93 -3.68 -12.64 -21.94
CA THR A 93 -2.93 -13.27 -23.04
C THR A 93 -3.69 -14.41 -23.71
N ARG A 94 -4.92 -14.74 -23.28
CA ARG A 94 -5.70 -15.87 -23.79
C ARG A 94 -5.84 -15.86 -25.31
N SER A 95 -6.37 -14.76 -25.87
CA SER A 95 -6.60 -14.64 -27.32
C SER A 95 -5.32 -14.82 -28.12
N LEU A 96 -4.20 -14.25 -27.66
CA LEU A 96 -2.90 -14.42 -28.29
C LEU A 96 -2.42 -15.89 -28.19
N THR A 97 -2.62 -16.51 -27.03
CA THR A 97 -2.22 -17.91 -26.79
C THR A 97 -2.97 -18.87 -27.72
N GLU A 98 -4.29 -18.68 -27.87
CA GLU A 98 -5.13 -19.48 -28.76
C GLU A 98 -4.68 -19.37 -30.22
N LYS A 99 -4.35 -18.17 -30.68
CA LYS A 99 -3.82 -17.92 -32.03
C LYS A 99 -2.46 -18.58 -32.27
N ILE A 100 -1.56 -18.52 -31.29
CA ILE A 100 -0.26 -19.20 -31.36
C ILE A 100 -0.45 -20.71 -31.49
N ILE A 101 -1.36 -21.30 -30.70
CA ILE A 101 -1.66 -22.74 -30.76
C ILE A 101 -2.26 -23.11 -32.11
N ALA A 102 -3.15 -22.28 -32.66
CA ALA A 102 -3.75 -22.49 -33.98
C ALA A 102 -2.79 -22.24 -35.16
N GLN A 103 -1.56 -21.77 -34.88
CA GLN A 103 -0.59 -21.31 -35.89
C GLN A 103 -1.18 -20.30 -36.88
N ASP A 104 -1.99 -19.36 -36.37
CA ASP A 104 -2.60 -18.29 -37.17
C ASP A 104 -1.50 -17.38 -37.77
N ALA A 105 -1.33 -17.45 -39.09
CA ALA A 105 -0.32 -16.69 -39.82
C ALA A 105 -0.57 -15.16 -39.81
N ASN A 106 -1.80 -14.73 -39.56
CA ASN A 106 -2.15 -13.31 -39.52
C ASN A 106 -1.88 -12.71 -38.14
N GLY A 107 -2.04 -13.49 -37.07
CA GLY A 107 -1.68 -13.11 -35.70
C GLY A 107 -2.42 -11.87 -35.15
N GLU A 108 -3.46 -11.39 -35.81
CA GLU A 108 -4.13 -10.14 -35.45
C GLU A 108 -4.86 -10.25 -34.12
N THR A 109 -4.51 -9.42 -33.13
CA THR A 109 -5.22 -9.35 -31.86
C THR A 109 -6.06 -8.09 -31.78
N ASP A 110 -7.30 -8.20 -31.30
CA ASP A 110 -8.16 -7.05 -31.06
C ASP A 110 -7.63 -6.21 -29.90
N GLN A 111 -6.96 -5.10 -30.24
CA GLN A 111 -6.40 -4.17 -29.27
C GLN A 111 -7.47 -3.46 -28.43
N ASN A 112 -8.67 -3.26 -28.97
CA ASN A 112 -9.77 -2.65 -28.23
C ASN A 112 -10.31 -3.61 -27.17
N ALA A 113 -10.46 -4.89 -27.51
CA ALA A 113 -10.81 -5.92 -26.53
C ALA A 113 -9.77 -6.03 -25.41
N ILE A 114 -8.47 -5.99 -25.74
CA ILE A 114 -7.38 -5.97 -24.73
C ILE A 114 -7.48 -4.73 -23.83
N LEU A 115 -7.76 -3.55 -24.40
CA LEU A 115 -7.90 -2.32 -23.64
C LEU A 115 -9.09 -2.37 -22.68
N GLU A 116 -10.25 -2.86 -23.13
CA GLU A 116 -11.45 -3.01 -22.29
C GLU A 116 -11.22 -4.05 -21.17
N LEU A 117 -10.49 -5.13 -21.46
CA LEU A 117 -10.13 -6.11 -20.45
C LEU A 117 -9.21 -5.51 -19.37
N LYS A 118 -8.20 -4.71 -19.76
CA LYS A 118 -7.35 -3.96 -18.83
C LYS A 118 -8.15 -2.99 -17.95
N LYS A 119 -9.10 -2.26 -18.54
CA LYS A 119 -10.01 -1.38 -17.78
C LYS A 119 -10.84 -2.18 -16.78
N THR A 120 -11.31 -3.37 -17.18
CA THR A 120 -12.10 -4.25 -16.32
C THR A 120 -11.28 -4.74 -15.12
N PHE A 121 -10.04 -5.19 -15.31
CA PHE A 121 -9.16 -5.57 -14.21
C PHE A 121 -8.87 -4.39 -13.27
N SER A 122 -8.64 -3.20 -13.83
CA SER A 122 -8.44 -1.99 -13.02
C SER A 122 -9.67 -1.65 -12.17
N ARG A 123 -10.88 -1.75 -12.73
CA ARG A 123 -12.14 -1.51 -12.01
C ARG A 123 -12.35 -2.57 -10.92
N ASN A 124 -12.16 -3.84 -11.23
CA ASN A 124 -12.32 -4.94 -10.27
C ASN A 124 -11.36 -4.77 -9.07
N ARG A 125 -10.09 -4.46 -9.34
CA ARG A 125 -9.10 -4.16 -8.30
C ARG A 125 -9.52 -2.96 -7.45
N GLN A 126 -10.02 -1.89 -8.08
CA GLN A 126 -10.50 -0.72 -7.35
C GLN A 126 -11.69 -1.06 -6.45
N SER A 127 -12.66 -1.84 -6.94
CA SER A 127 -13.80 -2.29 -6.15
C SER A 127 -13.38 -3.17 -4.97
N ALA A 128 -12.50 -4.15 -5.20
CA ALA A 128 -11.99 -5.02 -4.14
C ALA A 128 -11.23 -4.25 -3.05
N GLN A 129 -10.48 -3.20 -3.43
CA GLN A 129 -9.81 -2.32 -2.48
C GLN A 129 -10.80 -1.50 -1.64
N VAL A 130 -11.88 -1.00 -2.24
CA VAL A 130 -12.94 -0.28 -1.51
C VAL A 130 -13.67 -1.21 -0.57
N GLU A 131 -14.03 -2.42 -1.02
CA GLU A 131 -14.66 -3.43 -0.16
C GLU A 131 -13.77 -3.84 1.01
N SER A 132 -12.46 -4.00 0.77
CA SER A 132 -11.49 -4.27 1.83
C SER A 132 -11.42 -3.12 2.85
N LEU A 133 -11.52 -1.86 2.39
CA LEU A 133 -11.56 -0.72 3.30
C LEU A 133 -12.83 -0.74 4.15
N GLU A 134 -13.99 -0.97 3.56
CA GLU A 134 -15.26 -1.01 4.31
C GLU A 134 -15.27 -2.13 5.35
N ARG A 135 -14.70 -3.30 5.04
CA ARG A 135 -14.49 -4.36 6.04
C ARG A 135 -13.58 -3.92 7.19
N LEU A 136 -12.47 -3.23 6.87
CA LEU A 136 -11.54 -2.72 7.87
C LEU A 136 -12.17 -1.67 8.78
N LYS A 137 -13.03 -0.80 8.25
CA LYS A 137 -13.76 0.19 9.05
C LYS A 137 -14.67 -0.44 10.11
N GLY A 138 -15.14 -1.67 9.89
CA GLY A 138 -15.97 -2.41 10.86
C GLY A 138 -15.18 -3.04 12.01
N VAL A 139 -13.85 -3.14 11.91
CA VAL A 139 -12.99 -3.80 12.91
C VAL A 139 -11.95 -2.87 13.54
N LEU A 140 -11.57 -1.80 12.83
CA LEU A 140 -10.62 -0.80 13.33
C LEU A 140 -11.29 0.11 14.37
N PRO A 141 -10.50 0.67 15.32
CA PRO A 141 -11.01 1.66 16.25
C PRO A 141 -11.61 2.89 15.56
N ASP A 142 -12.69 3.43 16.12
CA ASP A 142 -13.38 4.62 15.57
C ASP A 142 -12.43 5.80 15.32
N ASP A 143 -11.44 5.99 16.19
CA ASP A 143 -10.45 7.06 16.02
C ASP A 143 -9.61 6.86 14.75
N THR A 144 -9.09 5.66 14.54
CA THR A 144 -8.36 5.29 13.32
C THR A 144 -9.24 5.45 12.08
N VAL A 145 -10.53 5.07 12.16
CA VAL A 145 -11.49 5.26 11.06
C VAL A 145 -11.68 6.74 10.71
N ARG A 146 -11.77 7.62 11.72
CA ARG A 146 -11.83 9.07 11.50
C ARG A 146 -10.57 9.58 10.81
N LYS A 147 -9.38 9.14 11.25
CA LYS A 147 -8.10 9.52 10.62
C LYS A 147 -8.00 9.03 9.17
N ILE A 148 -8.48 7.82 8.90
CA ILE A 148 -8.57 7.27 7.53
C ILE A 148 -9.45 8.16 6.66
N HIS A 149 -10.63 8.57 7.14
CA HIS A 149 -11.51 9.48 6.39
C HIS A 149 -10.78 10.76 5.99
N THR A 150 -10.07 11.41 6.91
CA THR A 150 -9.23 12.57 6.59
C THR A 150 -8.14 12.23 5.57
N ALA A 151 -7.50 11.07 5.68
CA ALA A 151 -6.46 10.63 4.75
C ALA A 151 -6.97 10.35 3.31
N GLN A 152 -8.28 10.15 3.14
CA GLN A 152 -8.94 9.99 1.83
C GLN A 152 -9.21 11.31 1.12
N GLU A 153 -9.09 12.46 1.80
CA GLU A 153 -9.30 13.76 1.18
C GLU A 153 -8.29 14.02 0.05
N THR A 154 -8.75 14.74 -0.98
CA THR A 154 -7.94 15.06 -2.15
C THR A 154 -6.67 15.80 -1.73
N GLY A 155 -5.52 15.20 -2.01
CA GLY A 155 -4.22 15.78 -1.69
C GLY A 155 -3.69 15.50 -0.28
N ALA A 156 -4.49 14.92 0.62
CA ALA A 156 -4.06 14.60 1.99
C ALA A 156 -2.89 13.61 2.04
N SER A 157 -2.73 12.82 0.99
CA SER A 157 -1.66 11.82 0.86
C SER A 157 -0.48 12.29 -0.02
N ASN A 158 -0.45 13.55 -0.48
CA ASN A 158 0.62 14.03 -1.37
C ASN A 158 2.00 14.00 -0.73
N TRP A 159 2.11 14.35 0.56
CA TRP A 159 3.37 14.26 1.30
C TRP A 159 3.94 12.84 1.33
N LEU A 160 3.07 11.83 1.23
CA LEU A 160 3.43 10.42 1.21
C LEU A 160 3.73 9.93 -0.20
N THR A 161 3.02 10.39 -1.23
CA THR A 161 3.16 9.89 -2.62
C THR A 161 4.16 10.66 -3.48
N CYS A 162 4.57 11.86 -3.06
CA CYS A 162 5.57 12.63 -3.78
C CYS A 162 6.97 12.00 -3.68
N LEU A 163 7.76 12.10 -4.75
CA LEU A 163 9.16 11.68 -4.72
C LEU A 163 9.95 12.61 -3.76
N PRO A 164 10.76 12.07 -2.85
CA PRO A 164 11.49 12.85 -1.86
C PRO A 164 12.72 13.53 -2.49
N ILE A 165 12.49 14.55 -3.30
CA ILE A 165 13.53 15.31 -3.99
C ILE A 165 13.97 16.48 -3.10
N ARG A 166 15.18 16.40 -2.55
CA ARG A 166 15.72 17.39 -1.59
C ARG A 166 15.78 18.79 -2.16
N ALA A 167 16.20 18.93 -3.42
CA ALA A 167 16.27 20.22 -4.12
C ALA A 167 14.91 20.90 -4.33
N LYS A 168 13.80 20.17 -4.18
CA LYS A 168 12.43 20.69 -4.29
C LYS A 168 11.73 20.82 -2.93
N GLY A 169 12.42 20.53 -1.83
CA GLY A 169 11.83 20.60 -0.48
C GLY A 169 10.81 19.49 -0.18
N PHE A 170 10.78 18.40 -0.96
CA PHE A 170 9.83 17.29 -0.76
C PHE A 170 10.37 16.18 0.15
N SER A 171 11.63 16.25 0.55
CA SER A 171 12.25 15.27 1.44
C SER A 171 11.93 15.59 2.90
N LEU A 172 11.02 14.80 3.49
CA LEU A 172 10.87 14.73 4.95
C LEU A 172 12.06 14.06 5.63
N ASN A 173 12.46 14.58 6.78
CA ASN A 173 13.45 13.96 7.65
C ASN A 173 12.86 12.74 8.38
N LYS A 174 13.71 12.00 9.11
CA LYS A 174 13.32 10.77 9.80
C LYS A 174 12.19 10.98 10.84
N GLN A 175 12.21 12.08 11.59
CA GLN A 175 11.20 12.37 12.60
C GLN A 175 9.90 12.80 11.92
N GLU A 176 9.97 13.76 11.00
CA GLU A 176 8.81 14.27 10.26
C GLU A 176 8.04 13.16 9.55
N PHE A 177 8.72 12.24 8.87
CA PHE A 177 8.05 11.15 8.17
C PHE A 177 7.33 10.20 9.13
N VAL A 178 8.00 9.80 10.22
CA VAL A 178 7.43 8.83 11.17
C VAL A 178 6.25 9.45 11.92
N ASP A 179 6.39 10.70 12.35
CA ASP A 179 5.33 11.42 13.07
C ASP A 179 4.15 11.67 12.14
N ALA A 180 4.38 12.02 10.87
CA ALA A 180 3.30 12.16 9.90
C ALA A 180 2.55 10.84 9.66
N VAL A 181 3.26 9.70 9.64
CA VAL A 181 2.59 8.38 9.56
C VAL A 181 1.82 8.07 10.85
N ALA A 182 2.39 8.35 12.01
CA ALA A 182 1.71 8.12 13.28
C ALA A 182 0.42 8.96 13.38
N LEU A 183 0.50 10.25 13.07
CA LEU A 183 -0.65 11.15 13.02
C LEU A 183 -1.71 10.71 12.00
N ARG A 184 -1.29 10.18 10.84
CA ARG A 184 -2.18 9.66 9.80
C ARG A 184 -3.04 8.48 10.29
N TYR A 185 -2.55 7.69 11.23
CA TYR A 185 -3.26 6.50 11.74
C TYR A 185 -3.76 6.64 13.18
N GLY A 186 -3.46 7.76 13.85
CA GLY A 186 -3.77 7.95 15.27
C GLY A 186 -2.87 7.13 16.19
N TRP A 187 -1.67 6.78 15.72
CA TRP A 187 -0.69 6.08 16.55
C TRP A 187 0.02 7.05 17.51
N PRO A 188 0.51 6.56 18.66
CA PRO A 188 1.30 7.39 19.58
C PRO A 188 2.56 7.93 18.90
N VAL A 189 2.84 9.22 19.09
CA VAL A 189 4.06 9.87 18.62
C VAL A 189 5.12 9.80 19.71
N GLU A 190 6.33 9.35 19.35
CA GLU A 190 7.45 9.25 20.30
C GLU A 190 7.94 10.63 20.76
N GLY A 191 8.32 10.75 22.03
CA GLY A 191 8.97 11.95 22.57
C GLY A 191 8.03 13.09 22.93
N ILE A 192 6.71 12.89 22.85
CA ILE A 192 5.71 13.83 23.34
C ILE A 192 5.38 13.50 24.82
N PRO A 193 5.32 14.48 25.73
CA PRO A 193 4.89 14.25 27.10
C PRO A 193 3.44 13.75 27.12
N ASN A 194 3.16 12.69 27.89
CA ASN A 194 1.81 12.15 28.06
C ASN A 194 0.88 13.09 28.85
N THR A 195 1.43 14.10 29.50
CA THR A 195 0.71 15.06 30.35
C THR A 195 1.06 16.49 29.94
N CYS A 196 0.03 17.30 29.75
CA CYS A 196 0.17 18.74 29.53
C CYS A 196 0.65 19.43 30.81
N ALA A 197 1.18 20.66 30.68
CA ALA A 197 1.59 21.50 31.82
C ALA A 197 0.44 21.78 32.81
N CYS A 198 -0.81 21.66 32.38
CA CYS A 198 -2.00 21.78 33.24
C CYS A 198 -2.43 20.47 33.93
N GLY A 199 -1.69 19.37 33.74
CA GLY A 199 -1.98 18.07 34.36
C GLY A 199 -2.98 17.18 33.60
N SER A 200 -3.57 17.66 32.50
CA SER A 200 -4.42 16.84 31.64
C SER A 200 -3.60 15.87 30.79
N LEU A 201 -4.21 14.76 30.37
CA LEU A 201 -3.62 13.87 29.36
C LEU A 201 -3.45 14.63 28.04
N ASN A 202 -2.28 14.48 27.44
CA ASN A 202 -1.95 15.07 26.14
C ASN A 202 -2.44 14.14 25.03
N ASP A 203 -3.76 14.13 24.84
CA ASP A 203 -4.42 13.40 23.77
C ASP A 203 -4.98 14.40 22.74
N VAL A 204 -4.96 14.02 21.47
CA VAL A 204 -5.46 14.83 20.34
C VAL A 204 -6.97 15.09 20.46
N ASN A 205 -7.66 14.29 21.28
CA ASN A 205 -9.09 14.41 21.60
C ASN A 205 -9.40 15.28 22.82
N SER A 206 -8.43 16.01 23.41
CA SER A 206 -8.75 16.99 24.44
C SER A 206 -9.43 18.21 23.81
N THR A 207 -10.73 18.13 23.55
CA THR A 207 -11.58 19.32 23.46
C THR A 207 -11.53 20.01 24.81
N THR A 208 -10.72 21.05 24.92
CA THR A 208 -10.82 22.00 26.03
C THR A 208 -12.22 22.63 25.99
N PRO A 209 -12.88 22.80 27.15
CA PRO A 209 -14.18 23.44 27.26
C PRO A 209 -14.16 24.92 26.83
#